data_AF-A0A2M4AWF9-F1
#
_entry.id   AF-A0A2M4AWF9-F1
#
_cell.length_a   1.000
_cell.length_b   1.000
_cell.length_c   1.000
_cell.angle_alpha   90.00
_cell.angle_beta   90.00
_cell.angle_gamma   90.00
#
_symmetry.space_group_name_H-M   'P 1'
#
loop_
_entity.id
_entity.type
_entity.pdbx_description
1 polymer ?
#
loop_
_entity_poly.entity_id
_entity_poly.type
_entity_poly.pdbx_seq_one_letter_code
_entity_poly.pdbx_strand_id
1 'polypeptide(L)'
;YLGVWLDSRLRWKKHINHLLLKCSKRLHFLRRITGFSWGAHPSDLIALYKTTIRSVMEYGSFCFFWAPKSLMIKLERIQYRSLRIALGAMKSTHTMSLEVMAGVMPVRLRFEQLALRYLTRASSTNPLVLSNLQAIAESRVNSKLTPLFRDFESLRVYPSILPATSSNVLPDSYSDFLTVDASLREEIKEIPDNFRTAIIPGIFREKYGQIPPFNCFYSD
;
A
#
# COMPACT_ATOMS: atom_id res chain seq x y z
N TYR A 1 28.53 2.12 5.20
CA TYR A 1 27.53 2.92 5.95
C TYR A 1 26.13 2.45 5.56
N LEU A 2 25.16 2.38 6.50
CA LEU A 2 23.85 1.70 6.40
C LEU A 2 22.81 2.29 5.41
N GLY A 3 23.23 2.87 4.27
CA GLY A 3 22.33 3.30 3.20
C GLY A 3 21.42 4.52 3.49
N VAL A 4 21.48 5.10 4.69
CA VAL A 4 20.74 6.31 5.08
C VAL A 4 21.69 7.50 5.21
N TRP A 5 21.28 8.66 4.70
CA TRP A 5 22.07 9.90 4.76
C TRP A 5 21.50 10.81 5.83
N LEU A 6 22.20 10.92 6.96
CA LEU A 6 21.84 11.81 8.06
C LEU A 6 22.36 13.22 7.78
N ASP A 7 21.50 14.22 7.98
CA ASP A 7 21.86 15.63 7.95
C ASP A 7 21.90 16.15 9.40
N SER A 8 22.81 17.06 9.75
CA SER A 8 22.97 17.58 11.12
C SER A 8 21.68 18.20 11.66
N ARG A 9 20.84 18.73 10.77
CA ARG A 9 19.53 19.33 11.09
C ARG A 9 18.35 18.41 10.80
N LEU A 10 18.59 17.13 10.44
CA LEU A 10 17.57 16.13 10.09
C LEU A 10 16.52 16.68 9.10
N ARG A 11 16.98 17.43 8.09
CA ARG A 11 16.09 18.01 7.05
C ARG A 11 15.71 17.01 5.98
N TRP A 12 16.44 15.90 5.87
CA TRP A 12 16.19 14.77 4.96
C TRP A 12 16.22 15.09 3.45
N LYS A 13 16.49 16.34 3.04
CA LYS A 13 16.50 16.77 1.63
C LYS A 13 17.50 15.96 0.79
N LYS A 14 18.74 15.82 1.27
CA LYS A 14 19.79 15.06 0.56
C LYS A 14 19.41 13.59 0.42
N HIS A 15 18.94 12.98 1.49
CA HIS A 15 18.50 11.58 1.50
C HIS A 15 17.32 11.32 0.56
N ILE A 16 16.27 12.14 0.64
CA ILE A 16 15.08 11.98 -0.20
C ILE A 16 15.41 12.23 -1.67
N ASN A 17 16.24 13.23 -2.01
CA ASN A 17 16.69 13.42 -3.38
C ASN A 17 17.46 12.19 -3.90
N HIS A 18 18.29 11.58 -3.08
CA HIS A 18 18.98 10.34 -3.43
C HIS A 18 17.99 9.18 -3.68
N LEU A 19 16.98 9.02 -2.81
CA LEU A 19 15.91 8.05 -3.01
C LEU A 19 15.13 8.30 -4.30
N LEU A 20 14.79 9.56 -4.60
CA LEU A 20 14.09 9.93 -5.82
C LEU A 20 14.87 9.52 -7.07
N LEU A 21 16.18 9.78 -7.11
CA LEU A 21 17.03 9.37 -8.24
C LEU A 21 17.05 7.85 -8.40
N LYS A 22 17.22 7.11 -7.30
CA LYS A 22 17.24 5.64 -7.30
C LYS A 22 15.90 5.05 -7.75
N CYS A 23 14.79 5.58 -7.23
CA CYS A 23 13.45 5.12 -7.58
C CYS A 23 13.07 5.52 -9.01
N SER A 24 13.49 6.68 -9.50
CA SER A 24 13.22 7.11 -10.88
C SER A 24 13.84 6.15 -11.90
N LYS A 25 15.08 5.69 -11.67
CA LYS A 25 15.72 4.67 -12.52
C LYS A 25 14.89 3.38 -12.58
N ARG A 26 14.38 2.92 -11.44
CA ARG A 26 13.54 1.71 -11.37
C ARG A 26 12.15 1.91 -11.95
N LEU A 27 11.60 3.12 -11.85
CA LEU A 27 10.36 3.48 -12.51
C LEU A 27 10.49 3.44 -14.04
N HIS A 28 11.63 3.87 -14.58
CA HIS A 28 11.91 3.72 -16.02
C HIS A 28 12.02 2.25 -16.44
N PHE A 29 12.61 1.40 -15.60
CA PHE A 29 12.62 -0.05 -15.79
C PHE A 29 11.19 -0.63 -15.78
N LEU A 30 10.38 -0.29 -14.77
CA LEU A 30 8.97 -0.69 -14.70
C LEU A 30 8.22 -0.30 -15.99
N ARG A 31 8.40 0.95 -16.46
CA ARG A 31 7.80 1.44 -17.70
C ARG A 31 8.23 0.67 -18.95
N ARG A 32 9.44 0.11 -18.98
CA ARG A 32 9.93 -0.67 -20.13
C ARG A 32 9.28 -2.05 -20.20
N ILE A 33 8.88 -2.60 -19.06
CA ILE A 33 8.21 -3.91 -18.95
C ILE A 33 6.71 -3.80 -19.24
N THR A 34 6.13 -2.63 -18.98
CA THR A 34 4.73 -2.36 -19.32
C THR A 34 4.57 -2.16 -20.83
N GLY A 35 3.85 -3.06 -21.49
CA GLY A 35 3.40 -2.92 -22.88
C GLY A 35 1.86 -2.87 -22.94
N PHE A 36 1.30 -2.12 -23.90
CA PHE A 36 -0.15 -2.00 -24.06
C PHE A 36 -0.81 -3.26 -24.66
N SER A 37 -0.08 -3.99 -25.52
CA SER A 37 -0.56 -5.22 -26.19
C SER A 37 0.17 -6.50 -25.76
N TRP A 38 1.31 -6.40 -25.08
CA TRP A 38 2.18 -7.54 -24.70
C TRP A 38 2.71 -7.41 -23.26
N GLY A 39 2.06 -6.57 -22.43
CA GLY A 39 2.50 -6.27 -21.07
C GLY A 39 2.12 -7.35 -20.05
N ALA A 40 2.81 -7.32 -18.90
CA ALA A 40 2.45 -8.11 -17.74
C ALA A 40 1.11 -7.67 -17.13
N HIS A 41 0.42 -8.60 -16.46
CA HIS A 41 -0.86 -8.32 -15.82
C HIS A 41 -0.70 -7.22 -14.74
N PRO A 42 -1.68 -6.32 -14.53
CA PRO A 42 -1.57 -5.22 -13.57
C PRO A 42 -1.19 -5.65 -12.15
N SER A 43 -1.66 -6.83 -11.70
CA SER A 43 -1.28 -7.40 -10.40
C SER A 43 0.22 -7.61 -10.26
N ASP A 44 0.86 -8.13 -11.31
CA ASP A 44 2.28 -8.46 -11.32
C ASP A 44 3.13 -7.20 -11.39
N LEU A 45 2.65 -6.20 -12.13
CA LEU A 45 3.27 -4.88 -12.18
C LEU A 45 3.19 -4.14 -10.83
N ILE A 46 2.07 -4.28 -10.10
CA ILE A 46 1.94 -3.77 -8.74
C ILE A 46 2.88 -4.52 -7.79
N ALA A 47 2.98 -5.85 -7.91
CA ALA A 47 3.93 -6.65 -7.13
C ALA A 47 5.38 -6.24 -7.44
N LEU A 48 5.71 -5.98 -8.70
CA LEU A 48 7.02 -5.50 -9.11
C LEU A 48 7.31 -4.11 -8.55
N TYR A 49 6.33 -3.19 -8.56
CA TYR A 49 6.45 -1.90 -7.89
C TYR A 49 6.75 -2.08 -6.39
N LYS A 50 6.02 -2.96 -5.70
CA LYS A 50 6.20 -3.23 -4.25
C LYS A 50 7.61 -3.76 -3.97
N THR A 51 8.11 -4.70 -4.77
CA THR A 51 9.42 -5.34 -4.56
C THR A 51 10.61 -4.50 -4.98
N THR A 52 10.48 -3.64 -6.00
CA THR A 52 11.63 -2.91 -6.57
C THR A 52 11.70 -1.43 -6.15
N ILE A 53 10.57 -0.73 -6.17
CA ILE A 53 10.51 0.72 -5.89
C ILE A 53 10.15 0.93 -4.43
N ARG A 54 9.03 0.37 -3.99
CA ARG A 54 8.51 0.57 -2.63
C ARG A 54 9.48 0.05 -1.57
N SER A 55 10.09 -1.11 -1.78
CA SER A 55 11.12 -1.67 -0.86
C SER A 55 12.26 -0.71 -0.55
N VAL A 56 12.68 0.11 -1.51
CA VAL A 56 13.76 1.09 -1.30
C VAL A 56 13.28 2.42 -0.76
N MET A 57 12.03 2.78 -1.03
CA MET A 57 11.40 3.90 -0.34
C MET A 57 11.18 3.59 1.14
N GLU A 58 10.81 2.35 1.47
CA GLU A 58 10.54 1.89 2.84
C GLU A 58 11.81 1.64 3.65
N TYR A 59 12.95 1.40 3.00
CA TYR A 59 14.21 1.20 3.70
C TYR A 59 14.62 2.45 4.50
N GLY A 60 14.68 2.31 5.83
CA GLY A 60 15.01 3.41 6.73
C GLY A 60 13.89 4.44 6.90
N SER A 61 12.65 4.16 6.46
CA SER A 61 11.54 5.11 6.53
C SER A 61 11.24 5.59 7.95
N PHE A 62 11.47 4.74 8.95
CA PHE A 62 11.35 5.08 10.36
C PHE A 62 12.26 6.24 10.78
N CYS A 63 13.33 6.54 10.04
CA CYS A 63 14.19 7.68 10.30
C CYS A 63 13.68 8.98 9.67
N PHE A 64 12.84 8.96 8.63
CA PHE A 64 12.55 10.17 7.87
C PHE A 64 11.07 10.36 7.51
N PHE A 65 10.16 9.55 8.04
CA PHE A 65 8.72 9.69 7.77
C PHE A 65 8.15 11.05 8.25
N TRP A 66 8.79 11.71 9.23
CA TRP A 66 8.46 13.09 9.66
C TRP A 66 9.09 14.20 8.81
N ALA A 67 9.71 13.84 7.68
CA ALA A 67 10.25 14.82 6.77
C ALA A 67 9.17 15.82 6.33
N PRO A 68 9.56 17.07 6.00
CA PRO A 68 8.63 18.09 5.54
C PRO A 68 7.67 17.59 4.46
N LYS A 69 6.40 18.02 4.52
CA LYS A 69 5.36 17.64 3.55
C LYS A 69 5.81 17.84 2.09
N SER A 70 6.52 18.93 1.82
CA SER A 70 7.08 19.24 0.49
C SER A 70 8.04 18.19 -0.06
N LEU A 71 8.75 17.46 0.80
CA LEU A 71 9.62 16.35 0.42
C LEU A 71 8.85 15.03 0.33
N MET A 72 7.89 14.78 1.23
CA MET A 72 7.03 13.59 1.17
C MET A 72 6.18 13.54 -0.10
N ILE A 73 5.62 14.67 -0.53
CA ILE A 73 4.89 14.78 -1.79
C ILE A 73 5.73 14.32 -2.99
N LYS A 74 7.06 14.49 -2.96
CA LYS A 74 7.93 14.02 -4.05
C LYS A 74 7.99 12.49 -4.10
N LEU A 75 8.03 11.83 -2.94
CA LEU A 75 7.99 10.37 -2.83
C LEU A 75 6.62 9.83 -3.26
N GLU A 76 5.54 10.48 -2.83
CA GLU A 76 4.17 10.16 -3.25
C GLU A 76 4.00 10.25 -4.77
N ARG A 77 4.57 11.29 -5.41
CA ARG A 77 4.58 11.41 -6.88
C ARG A 77 5.23 10.21 -7.58
N ILE A 78 6.28 9.61 -7.01
CA ILE A 78 6.88 8.39 -7.55
C ILE A 78 5.91 7.20 -7.40
N GLN A 79 5.24 7.06 -6.25
CA GLN A 79 4.19 6.05 -6.07
C GLN A 79 3.09 6.22 -7.11
N TYR A 80 2.47 7.39 -7.22
CA TYR A 80 1.38 7.61 -8.18
C TYR A 80 1.80 7.37 -9.63
N ARG A 81 3.02 7.80 -10.01
CA ARG A 81 3.53 7.53 -11.35
C ARG A 81 3.74 6.03 -11.59
N SER A 82 4.20 5.29 -10.60
CA SER A 82 4.36 3.84 -10.67
C SER A 82 3.00 3.13 -10.79
N LEU A 83 2.01 3.55 -10.01
CA LEU A 83 0.66 2.99 -10.04
C LEU A 83 -0.04 3.25 -11.37
N ARG A 84 0.07 4.45 -11.94
CA ARG A 84 -0.48 4.73 -13.29
C ARG A 84 0.14 3.85 -14.36
N ILE A 85 1.45 3.61 -14.28
CA ILE A 85 2.14 2.71 -15.20
C ILE A 85 1.65 1.27 -15.02
N ALA A 86 1.55 0.80 -13.77
CA ALA A 86 1.14 -0.57 -13.47
C ALA A 86 -0.33 -0.86 -13.84
N LEU A 87 -1.22 0.11 -13.63
CA LEU A 87 -2.66 -0.02 -13.93
C LEU A 87 -3.03 0.38 -15.35
N GLY A 88 -2.10 0.96 -16.12
CA GLY A 88 -2.43 1.57 -17.43
C GLY A 88 -3.37 2.78 -17.33
N ALA A 89 -3.46 3.42 -16.15
CA ALA A 89 -4.43 4.48 -15.89
C ALA A 89 -4.06 5.80 -16.57
N MET A 90 -5.09 6.57 -16.96
CA MET A 90 -4.93 7.91 -17.53
C MET A 90 -4.20 8.85 -16.57
N LYS A 91 -3.59 9.92 -17.09
CA LYS A 91 -2.95 10.95 -16.25
C LYS A 91 -3.96 11.76 -15.42
N SER A 92 -5.22 11.83 -15.87
CA SER A 92 -6.33 12.54 -15.21
C SER A 92 -6.90 11.78 -14.00
N THR A 93 -6.70 10.47 -13.90
CA THR A 93 -7.26 9.65 -12.80
C THR A 93 -6.84 10.21 -11.44
N HIS A 94 -7.78 10.31 -10.50
CA HIS A 94 -7.51 10.84 -9.17
C HIS A 94 -6.53 9.93 -8.39
N THR A 95 -5.66 10.52 -7.55
CA THR A 95 -4.59 9.79 -6.86
C THR A 95 -5.12 8.81 -5.82
N MET A 96 -6.18 9.17 -5.09
CA MET A 96 -6.81 8.25 -4.13
C MET A 96 -7.41 7.03 -4.84
N SER A 97 -8.02 7.24 -6.01
CA SER A 97 -8.57 6.14 -6.82
C SER A 97 -7.49 5.17 -7.28
N LEU A 98 -6.28 5.66 -7.62
CA LEU A 98 -5.15 4.79 -7.97
C LEU A 98 -4.70 3.91 -6.80
N GLU A 99 -4.66 4.47 -5.60
CA GLU A 99 -4.26 3.74 -4.39
C GLU A 99 -5.26 2.65 -4.03
N VAL A 100 -6.54 2.99 -4.14
CA VAL A 100 -7.66 2.06 -3.97
C VAL A 100 -7.60 0.93 -4.99
N MET A 101 -7.57 1.25 -6.29
CA MET A 101 -7.55 0.25 -7.36
C MET A 101 -6.33 -0.66 -7.29
N ALA A 102 -5.17 -0.12 -6.87
CA ALA A 102 -3.95 -0.92 -6.72
C ALA A 102 -3.86 -1.70 -5.40
N GLY A 103 -4.77 -1.48 -4.44
CA GLY A 103 -4.66 -2.01 -3.08
C GLY A 103 -3.36 -1.60 -2.39
N VAL A 104 -2.99 -0.32 -2.51
CA VAL A 104 -1.72 0.24 -2.02
C VAL A 104 -1.98 1.39 -1.05
N MET A 105 -1.49 1.24 0.19
CA MET A 105 -1.55 2.29 1.20
C MET A 105 -0.75 3.55 0.79
N PRO A 106 -1.24 4.76 1.11
CA PRO A 106 -0.48 5.99 0.96
C PRO A 106 0.92 5.94 1.59
N VAL A 107 1.91 6.52 0.92
CA VAL A 107 3.33 6.46 1.35
C VAL A 107 3.50 6.90 2.80
N ARG A 108 2.86 8.01 3.17
CA ARG A 108 3.01 8.59 4.51
C ARG A 108 2.48 7.67 5.60
N LEU A 109 1.24 7.18 5.45
CA LEU A 109 0.63 6.25 6.39
C LEU A 109 1.43 4.94 6.48
N ARG A 110 1.95 4.48 5.33
CA ARG A 110 2.78 3.29 5.29
C ARG A 110 4.08 3.45 6.08
N PHE A 111 4.74 4.59 5.96
CA PHE A 111 5.99 4.84 6.68
C PHE A 111 5.76 4.97 8.19
N GLU A 112 4.67 5.60 8.59
CA GLU A 112 4.23 5.70 9.98
C GLU A 112 3.94 4.31 10.56
N GLN A 113 3.17 3.48 9.84
CA GLN A 113 2.93 2.09 10.22
C GLN A 113 4.24 1.30 10.41
N LEU A 114 5.22 1.48 9.51
CA LEU A 114 6.54 0.83 9.63
C LEU A 114 7.33 1.33 10.84
N ALA A 115 7.26 2.62 11.14
CA ALA A 115 7.92 3.21 12.30
C ALA A 115 7.33 2.69 13.61
N LEU A 116 6.00 2.62 13.71
CA LEU A 116 5.31 2.04 14.87
C LEU A 116 5.65 0.55 15.04
N ARG A 117 5.63 -0.24 13.97
CA ARG A 117 6.05 -1.66 14.00
C ARG A 117 7.49 -1.84 14.44
N TYR A 118 8.37 -0.91 14.09
CA TYR A 118 9.75 -0.94 14.57
C TYR A 118 9.82 -0.68 16.08
N LEU A 119 9.08 0.31 16.59
CA LEU A 119 9.05 0.60 18.02
C LEU A 119 8.43 -0.52 18.86
N THR A 120 7.36 -1.15 18.40
CA THR A 120 6.76 -2.30 19.10
C THR A 120 7.74 -3.45 19.20
N ARG A 121 8.50 -3.73 18.14
CA ARG A 121 9.58 -4.72 18.17
C ARG A 121 10.75 -4.29 19.06
N ALA A 122 11.13 -3.01 19.02
CA ALA A 122 12.20 -2.48 19.85
C ALA A 122 11.83 -2.56 21.34
N SER A 123 10.55 -2.38 21.70
CA SER A 123 10.04 -2.54 23.06
C SER A 123 10.35 -3.92 23.65
N SER A 124 10.28 -4.99 22.86
CA SER A 124 10.57 -6.35 23.33
C SER A 124 12.05 -6.73 23.19
N THR A 125 12.78 -6.16 22.24
CA THR A 125 14.15 -6.59 21.91
C THR A 125 15.21 -5.70 22.57
N ASN A 126 15.03 -4.38 22.55
CA ASN A 126 16.02 -3.42 23.01
C ASN A 126 15.35 -2.22 23.72
N PRO A 127 15.20 -2.27 25.05
CA PRO A 127 14.51 -1.23 25.81
C PRO A 127 15.24 0.11 25.78
N LEU A 128 16.55 0.14 25.46
CA LEU A 128 17.34 1.38 25.38
C LEU A 128 16.84 2.32 24.27
N VAL A 129 16.23 1.78 23.22
CA VAL A 129 15.65 2.60 22.16
C VAL A 129 14.50 3.45 22.72
N LEU A 130 13.64 2.85 23.55
CA LEU A 130 12.51 3.55 24.16
C LEU A 130 12.97 4.54 25.21
N SER A 131 13.91 4.18 26.09
CA SER A 131 14.42 5.10 27.10
C SER A 131 15.07 6.34 26.47
N ASN A 132 15.82 6.16 25.37
CA ASN A 132 16.41 7.27 24.64
C ASN A 132 15.35 8.14 23.95
N LEU A 133 14.32 7.53 23.36
CA LEU A 133 13.22 8.30 22.75
C LEU A 133 12.42 9.08 23.80
N GLN A 134 12.20 8.49 24.98
CA GLN A 134 11.57 9.17 26.11
C GLN A 134 12.42 10.36 26.58
N ALA A 135 13.72 10.17 26.82
CA ALA A 135 14.62 11.25 27.20
C ALA A 135 14.69 12.37 26.15
N ILE A 136 14.61 12.02 24.85
CA ILE A 136 14.53 13.01 23.76
C ILE A 136 13.19 13.76 23.79
N ALA A 137 12.07 13.06 24.05
CA ALA A 137 10.75 13.68 24.14
C ALA A 137 10.66 14.66 25.31
N GLU A 138 11.24 14.29 26.47
CA GLU A 138 11.30 15.13 27.67
C GLU A 138 12.20 16.36 27.48
N SER A 139 13.39 16.18 26.90
CA SER A 139 14.33 17.28 26.65
C SER A 139 13.93 18.21 25.50
N ARG A 140 13.19 17.71 24.51
CA ARG A 140 12.77 18.46 23.32
C ARG A 140 11.29 18.22 23.00
N VAL A 141 10.42 18.86 23.78
CA VAL A 141 8.96 18.79 23.62
C VAL A 141 8.51 19.12 22.18
N ASN A 142 9.15 20.09 21.52
CA ASN A 142 8.84 20.49 20.13
C ASN A 142 9.55 19.66 19.04
N SER A 143 10.15 18.53 19.39
CA SER A 143 10.80 17.65 18.41
C SER A 143 9.76 17.03 17.45
N LYS A 144 10.17 16.80 16.20
CA LYS A 144 9.36 16.07 15.21
C LYS A 144 9.18 14.58 15.56
N LEU A 145 9.97 14.08 16.52
CA LEU A 145 9.92 12.70 17.02
C LEU A 145 8.83 12.50 18.08
N THR A 146 8.47 13.56 18.82
CA THR A 146 7.53 13.51 19.94
C THR A 146 6.14 13.00 19.55
N PRO A 147 5.56 13.39 18.39
CA PRO A 147 4.25 12.85 17.97
C PRO A 147 4.26 11.34 17.82
N LEU A 148 5.25 10.76 17.13
CA LEU A 148 5.32 9.29 16.98
C LEU A 148 5.51 8.60 18.32
N PHE A 149 6.34 9.14 19.22
CA PHE A 149 6.53 8.50 20.53
C PHE A 149 5.22 8.52 21.33
N ARG A 150 4.49 9.63 21.27
CA ARG A 150 3.15 9.73 21.87
C ARG A 150 2.15 8.77 21.22
N ASP A 151 2.16 8.64 19.90
CA ASP A 151 1.26 7.72 19.17
C ASP A 151 1.61 6.26 19.48
N PHE A 152 2.90 5.95 19.66
CA PHE A 152 3.34 4.65 20.15
C PHE A 152 2.88 4.37 21.59
N GLU A 153 3.06 5.33 22.50
CA GLU A 153 2.63 5.20 23.89
C GLU A 153 1.10 5.11 24.00
N SER A 154 0.34 5.87 23.22
CA SER A 154 -1.13 5.79 23.22
C SER A 154 -1.62 4.41 22.75
N LEU A 155 -1.00 3.86 21.70
CA LEU A 155 -1.27 2.49 21.22
C LEU A 155 -0.87 1.42 22.24
N ARG A 156 0.17 1.67 23.04
CA ARG A 156 0.64 0.76 24.10
C ARG A 156 -0.29 0.75 25.31
N VAL A 157 -0.75 1.93 25.73
CA VAL A 157 -1.57 2.12 26.94
C VAL A 157 -3.05 1.78 26.70
N TYR A 158 -3.55 2.01 25.49
CA TYR A 158 -4.95 1.75 25.14
C TYR A 158 -5.04 0.88 23.87
N PRO A 159 -4.75 -0.43 23.96
CA PRO A 159 -4.88 -1.34 22.82
C PRO A 159 -6.32 -1.41 22.29
N SER A 160 -7.31 -1.01 23.09
CA SER A 160 -8.73 -0.91 22.75
C SER A 160 -9.13 0.36 21.95
N ILE A 161 -8.23 1.35 21.78
CA ILE A 161 -8.47 2.55 20.95
C ILE A 161 -8.10 2.30 19.48
N LEU A 162 -7.28 1.30 19.19
CA LEU A 162 -7.37 0.68 17.87
C LEU A 162 -8.83 0.21 17.78
N PRO A 163 -9.64 0.69 16.81
CA PRO A 163 -10.84 -0.05 16.49
C PRO A 163 -10.33 -1.46 16.31
N ALA A 164 -10.76 -2.38 17.17
CA ALA A 164 -10.59 -3.79 16.89
C ALA A 164 -11.16 -3.89 15.48
N THR A 165 -10.28 -3.93 14.49
CA THR A 165 -10.65 -4.35 13.16
C THR A 165 -10.81 -5.84 13.34
N SER A 166 -11.91 -6.19 14.01
CA SER A 166 -12.85 -7.18 13.55
C SER A 166 -13.34 -6.81 12.14
N SER A 167 -12.45 -6.35 11.24
CA SER A 167 -12.65 -6.47 9.82
C SER A 167 -12.31 -7.92 9.44
N ASN A 168 -13.05 -8.86 10.04
CA ASN A 168 -13.56 -9.96 9.23
C ASN A 168 -14.65 -9.43 8.28
N VAL A 169 -15.09 -8.18 8.45
CA VAL A 169 -15.95 -7.47 7.50
C VAL A 169 -15.09 -6.43 6.77
N LEU A 170 -14.76 -6.73 5.51
CA LEU A 170 -14.27 -5.76 4.53
C LEU A 170 -15.29 -4.61 4.41
N PRO A 171 -14.90 -3.37 4.04
CA PRO A 171 -15.88 -2.33 3.77
C PRO A 171 -16.84 -2.83 2.69
N ASP A 172 -18.16 -2.70 2.89
CA ASP A 172 -19.21 -3.26 2.00
C ASP A 172 -19.02 -2.91 0.52
N SER A 173 -18.32 -1.81 0.23
CA SER A 173 -17.95 -1.40 -1.13
C SER A 173 -16.87 -2.27 -1.81
N TYR A 174 -16.10 -3.07 -1.07
CA TYR A 174 -15.03 -3.93 -1.58
C TYR A 174 -15.33 -5.42 -1.40
N SER A 175 -16.30 -5.80 -0.55
CA SER A 175 -16.77 -7.19 -0.48
C SER A 175 -17.31 -7.65 -1.83
N ASP A 176 -18.03 -6.80 -2.55
CA ASP A 176 -18.61 -7.12 -3.86
C ASP A 176 -17.57 -7.38 -4.97
N PHE A 177 -16.35 -6.85 -4.82
CA PHE A 177 -15.26 -7.08 -5.78
C PHE A 177 -14.35 -8.26 -5.40
N LEU A 178 -14.43 -8.73 -4.14
CA LEU A 178 -13.62 -9.85 -3.61
C LEU A 178 -14.43 -11.12 -3.39
N THR A 179 -15.76 -11.07 -3.48
CA THR A 179 -16.61 -12.23 -3.70
C THR A 179 -16.40 -12.75 -5.12
N VAL A 180 -15.22 -13.29 -5.39
CA VAL A 180 -15.16 -14.44 -6.29
C VAL A 180 -16.12 -15.46 -5.69
N ASP A 181 -17.16 -15.71 -6.46
CA ASP A 181 -18.49 -16.06 -6.00
C ASP A 181 -18.53 -17.28 -5.05
N ALA A 182 -18.71 -17.00 -3.76
CA ALA A 182 -18.93 -18.06 -2.77
C ALA A 182 -20.31 -18.72 -2.99
N SER A 183 -21.28 -18.01 -3.58
CA SER A 183 -22.61 -18.53 -3.89
C SER A 183 -22.56 -19.69 -4.90
N LEU A 184 -21.87 -19.54 -6.03
CA LEU A 184 -21.65 -20.64 -6.98
C LEU A 184 -20.96 -21.84 -6.33
N ARG A 185 -20.00 -21.60 -5.45
CA ARG A 185 -19.22 -22.67 -4.82
C ARG A 185 -20.07 -23.49 -3.85
N GLU A 186 -21.06 -22.89 -3.21
CA GLU A 186 -22.05 -23.59 -2.39
C GLU A 186 -23.09 -24.32 -3.24
N GLU A 187 -23.60 -23.70 -4.31
CA GLU A 187 -24.54 -24.36 -5.24
C GLU A 187 -23.92 -25.58 -5.95
N ILE A 188 -22.63 -25.52 -6.28
CA ILE A 188 -21.91 -26.66 -6.90
C ILE A 188 -21.71 -27.82 -5.91
N LYS A 189 -21.61 -27.53 -4.60
CA LYS A 189 -21.45 -28.58 -3.58
C LYS A 189 -22.70 -29.44 -3.42
N GLU A 190 -23.88 -28.85 -3.56
CA GLU A 190 -25.17 -29.55 -3.45
C GLU A 190 -25.47 -30.44 -4.67
N ILE A 191 -24.73 -30.30 -5.77
CA ILE A 191 -24.92 -31.12 -6.98
C ILE A 191 -24.11 -32.43 -6.87
N PRO A 192 -24.76 -33.61 -7.03
CA PRO A 192 -24.08 -34.90 -7.08
C PRO A 192 -23.04 -34.97 -8.21
N ASP A 193 -21.90 -35.63 -7.97
CA ASP A 193 -20.71 -35.59 -8.84
C ASP A 193 -20.98 -36.00 -10.30
N ASN A 194 -21.91 -36.93 -10.51
CA ASN A 194 -22.32 -37.45 -11.82
C ASN A 194 -23.07 -36.45 -12.71
N PHE A 195 -23.65 -35.38 -12.14
CA PHE A 195 -24.42 -34.38 -12.90
C PHE A 195 -23.70 -33.03 -13.07
N ARG A 196 -22.53 -32.86 -12.44
CA ARG A 196 -21.79 -31.60 -12.43
C ARG A 196 -21.38 -31.11 -13.81
N THR A 197 -20.96 -32.01 -14.69
CA THR A 197 -20.49 -31.65 -16.04
C THR A 197 -21.60 -31.13 -16.96
N ALA A 198 -22.85 -31.53 -16.73
CA ALA A 198 -24.00 -31.09 -17.52
C ALA A 198 -24.63 -29.78 -16.98
N ILE A 199 -24.67 -29.61 -15.66
CA ILE A 199 -25.45 -28.55 -15.00
C ILE A 199 -24.62 -27.27 -14.78
N ILE A 200 -23.35 -27.40 -14.38
CA ILE A 200 -22.49 -26.25 -14.03
C ILE A 200 -22.36 -25.22 -15.17
N PRO A 201 -22.19 -25.61 -16.45
CA PRO A 201 -22.11 -24.64 -17.54
C PRO A 201 -23.38 -23.80 -17.74
N GLY A 202 -24.56 -24.37 -17.41
CA GLY A 202 -25.84 -23.66 -17.49
C GLY A 202 -25.98 -22.59 -16.41
N ILE A 203 -25.69 -22.96 -15.15
CA ILE A 203 -25.70 -22.04 -14.00
C ILE A 203 -24.71 -20.90 -14.21
N PHE A 204 -23.51 -21.22 -14.73
CA PHE A 204 -22.50 -20.22 -15.04
C PHE A 204 -22.97 -19.24 -16.12
N ARG A 205 -23.65 -19.73 -17.17
CA ARG A 205 -24.20 -18.89 -18.25
C ARG A 205 -25.35 -18.02 -17.76
N GLU A 206 -26.18 -18.51 -16.84
CA GLU A 206 -27.30 -17.73 -16.30
C GLU A 206 -26.82 -16.59 -15.40
N LYS A 207 -25.84 -16.86 -14.51
CA LYS A 207 -25.31 -15.86 -13.58
C LYS A 207 -24.32 -14.87 -14.20
N TYR A 208 -23.51 -15.31 -15.16
CA TYR A 208 -22.42 -14.50 -15.73
C TYR A 208 -22.52 -14.26 -17.23
N GLY A 209 -23.52 -14.84 -17.89
CA GLY A 209 -23.65 -14.79 -19.36
C GLY A 209 -24.25 -13.50 -19.90
N GLN A 210 -24.66 -12.54 -19.07
CA GLN A 210 -24.96 -11.19 -19.55
C GLN A 210 -23.67 -10.37 -19.67
N ILE A 211 -22.89 -10.71 -20.70
CA ILE A 211 -21.91 -9.78 -21.28
C ILE A 211 -22.74 -8.77 -22.08
N PRO A 212 -22.78 -7.47 -21.74
CA PRO A 212 -23.38 -6.50 -22.64
C PRO A 212 -22.63 -6.55 -23.98
N PRO A 213 -23.31 -6.45 -25.13
CA PRO A 213 -22.64 -6.52 -26.42
C PRO A 213 -21.55 -5.44 -26.51
N PHE A 214 -20.50 -5.74 -27.27
CA PHE A 214 -19.20 -5.04 -27.38
C PHE A 214 -19.20 -3.53 -27.73
N ASN A 215 -20.29 -2.78 -27.59
CA ASN A 215 -20.42 -1.41 -28.08
C ASN A 215 -21.16 -0.44 -27.13
N CYS A 216 -20.77 -0.39 -25.86
CA CYS A 216 -21.14 0.74 -25.00
C CYS A 216 -19.89 1.47 -24.49
N PHE A 217 -19.41 2.39 -25.32
CA PHE A 217 -18.61 3.52 -24.87
C PHE A 217 -19.49 4.38 -23.95
N TYR A 218 -19.01 4.71 -22.75
CA TYR A 218 -19.57 5.85 -22.01
C TYR A 218 -18.98 7.13 -22.62
N SER A 219 -19.78 7.78 -23.46
CA SER A 219 -19.73 9.23 -23.66
C SER A 219 -20.91 9.83 -22.89
N ASP A 220 -20.59 10.61 -21.85
CA ASP A 220 -20.96 12.02 -21.71
C ASP A 220 -20.06 12.66 -20.63
#